data_AF-A0A382ICX2-F1
#
_entry.id   AF-A0A382ICX2-F1
#
_cell.length_a   1.000
_cell.length_b   1.000
_cell.length_c   1.000
_cell.angle_alpha   90.00
_cell.angle_beta   90.00
_cell.angle_gamma   90.00
#
_symmetry.space_group_name_H-M   'P 1'
#
loop_
_entity.id
_entity.type
_entity.pdbx_description
1 polymer ?
#
loop_
_entity_poly.entity_id
_entity_poly.type
_entity_poly.pdbx_seq_one_letter_code
_entity_poly.pdbx_strand_id
1 'polypeptide(L)' 'MSPATLTRLLREKASALGFDLFGVVPVSRSETIEIYRAWLKKGYAGTMEYLERHSEL' A
#
# COMPACT_ATOMS: atom_id res chain seq x y z
N MET A 1 -13.24 21.48 4.07
CA MET A 1 -12.78 21.20 2.70
C MET A 1 -13.30 19.84 2.28
N SER A 2 -13.69 19.64 1.03
CA SER A 2 -14.17 18.33 0.55
C SER A 2 -13.00 17.35 0.33
N PRO A 3 -13.22 16.03 0.38
CA PRO A 3 -12.20 15.03 0.06
C PRO A 3 -11.54 15.28 -1.31
N ALA A 4 -12.32 15.66 -2.32
CA ALA A 4 -11.82 16.01 -3.64
C ALA A 4 -10.83 17.18 -3.61
N THR A 5 -11.11 18.20 -2.78
CA THR A 5 -10.20 19.35 -2.63
C THR A 5 -8.90 18.93 -1.96
N LEU A 6 -8.96 18.09 -0.92
CA LEU A 6 -7.78 17.60 -0.23
C LEU A 6 -6.92 16.72 -1.15
N THR A 7 -7.53 15.80 -1.90
CA THR A 7 -6.85 14.95 -2.89
C THR A 7 -6.11 15.78 -3.93
N ARG A 8 -6.70 16.87 -4.41
CA ARG A 8 -6.03 17.79 -5.35
C ARG A 8 -4.79 18.44 -4.74
N LEU A 9 -4.90 18.98 -3.52
CA LEU A 9 -3.77 19.62 -2.84
C LEU A 9 -2.62 18.64 -2.56
N LEU A 10 -2.96 17.40 -2.20
CA LEU A 10 -1.97 16.34 -2.00
C LEU A 10 -1.25 15.97 -3.32
N ARG A 11 -1.97 15.91 -4.45
CA ARG A 11 -1.37 15.69 -5.77
C ARG A 11 -0.39 16.80 -6.15
N GLU A 12 -0.77 18.05 -5.95
CA GLU A 12 0.09 19.22 -6.22
C GLU A 12 1.37 19.15 -5.37
N LYS A 13 1.23 18.81 -4.08
CA LYS A 13 2.38 18.64 -3.19
C LYS A 13 3.28 17.48 -3.62
N ALA A 14 2.71 16.33 -3.98
CA ALA A 14 3.48 15.17 -4.44
C ALA A 14 4.27 15.49 -5.71
N SER A 15 3.66 16.19 -6.65
CA SER A 15 4.32 16.62 -7.89
C SER A 15 5.47 17.60 -7.59
N ALA A 16 5.26 18.56 -6.70
CA ALA A 16 6.29 19.52 -6.28
C ALA A 16 7.47 18.86 -5.54
N LEU A 17 7.27 17.68 -4.95
CA LEU A 17 8.32 16.87 -4.32
C LEU A 17 9.04 15.94 -5.31
N GLY A 18 8.61 15.89 -6.58
CA GLY A 18 9.21 15.04 -7.61
C GLY A 18 8.63 13.62 -7.71
N PHE A 19 7.43 13.37 -7.16
CA PHE A 19 6.75 12.09 -7.37
C PHE A 19 6.01 12.07 -8.72
N ASP A 20 6.29 11.05 -9.53
CA ASP A 20 5.61 10.84 -10.83
C ASP A 20 4.17 10.33 -10.68
N LEU A 21 3.88 9.59 -9.60
CA LEU A 21 2.59 8.95 -9.35
C LEU A 21 2.05 9.27 -7.96
N PHE A 22 0.73 9.52 -7.91
CA PHE A 22 -0.01 9.79 -6.68
C PHE A 22 -1.45 9.25 -6.77
N GLY A 23 -1.89 8.58 -5.71
CA GLY A 23 -3.24 8.06 -5.55
C GLY A 23 -3.71 8.14 -4.09
N VAL A 24 -5.03 8.09 -3.91
CA VAL A 24 -5.69 7.98 -2.62
C VAL A 24 -6.70 6.85 -2.68
N VAL A 25 -6.84 6.12 -1.58
CA VAL A 25 -7.71 4.96 -1.45
C VAL A 25 -8.43 5.07 -0.10
N PRO A 26 -9.73 4.71 -0.02
CA PRO A 26 -10.43 4.64 1.26
C PRO A 26 -9.74 3.69 2.24
N VAL A 27 -9.86 3.97 3.54
CA VAL A 27 -9.37 3.04 4.55
C VAL A 27 -10.28 1.82 4.58
N SER A 28 -9.75 0.67 4.16
CA SER A 28 -10.45 -0.62 4.16
C SER A 28 -9.47 -1.77 4.42
N ARG A 29 -10.01 -2.97 4.69
CA ARG A 29 -9.20 -4.18 4.77
C ARG A 29 -8.57 -4.45 3.41
N SER A 30 -7.30 -4.87 3.41
CA SER A 30 -6.62 -5.29 2.19
C SER A 30 -7.36 -6.45 1.51
N GLU A 31 -7.57 -6.32 0.20
CA GLU A 31 -8.21 -7.33 -0.64
C GLU A 31 -7.31 -8.55 -0.88
N THR A 32 -6.00 -8.41 -0.69
CA THR A 32 -4.99 -9.40 -1.11
C THR A 32 -4.18 -10.00 0.02
N ILE A 33 -4.42 -9.56 1.27
CA ILE A 33 -3.62 -10.02 2.42
C ILE A 33 -3.68 -11.54 2.63
N GLU A 34 -4.84 -12.16 2.42
CA GLU A 34 -4.99 -13.61 2.57
C GLU A 34 -4.23 -14.39 1.49
N ILE A 35 -4.16 -13.84 0.28
CA ILE A 35 -3.38 -14.42 -0.83
C ILE A 35 -1.89 -14.36 -0.49
N TYR A 36 -1.43 -13.22 0.04
CA TYR A 36 -0.06 -13.04 0.48
C TYR A 36 0.33 -14.02 1.60
N ARG A 37 -0.51 -14.19 2.61
CA ARG A 37 -0.30 -15.17 3.69
C ARG A 37 -0.24 -16.61 3.18
N ALA A 38 -1.13 -16.97 2.26
CA ALA A 38 -1.13 -18.29 1.64
C ALA A 38 0.13 -18.54 0.80
N TRP A 39 0.65 -17.51 0.13
CA TRP A 39 1.91 -17.53 -0.61
C TRP A 39 3.11 -17.73 0.32
N LEU A 40 3.15 -17.00 1.44
CA LEU A 40 4.20 -17.15 2.47
C LEU A 40 4.21 -18.57 3.06
N LYS A 41 3.04 -19.10 3.44
CA LYS A 41 2.90 -20.45 4.00
C LYS A 41 3.43 -21.56 3.08
N LYS A 42 3.46 -21.32 1.76
CA LYS A 42 4.03 -22.27 0.79
C LYS A 42 5.56 -22.21 0.70
N GLY A 43 6.22 -21.37 1.49
CA GLY A 43 7.67 -21.20 1.49
C GLY A 43 8.19 -20.42 0.28
N TYR A 44 7.31 -19.74 -0.46
CA TYR A 44 7.71 -19.04 -1.70
C TYR A 44 8.56 -17.79 -1.44
N ALA A 45 8.64 -17.33 -0.19
CA ALA A 45 9.58 -16.28 0.24
C ALA A 45 11.04 -16.72 0.18
N GLY A 46 11.34 -18.02 0.13
CA GLY A 46 12.72 -18.52 0.19
C GLY A 46 13.41 -18.02 1.47
N THR A 47 14.53 -17.32 1.33
CA THR A 47 15.29 -16.76 2.46
C THR A 47 14.87 -15.33 2.85
N MET A 48 13.83 -14.78 2.22
CA MET A 48 13.36 -13.41 2.48
C MET A 48 12.47 -13.35 3.73
N GLU A 49 13.00 -13.76 4.88
CA GLU A 49 12.28 -13.82 6.17
C GLU A 49 11.65 -12.47 6.59
N TYR A 50 12.19 -11.36 6.07
CA TYR A 50 11.63 -10.03 6.31
C TYR A 50 10.20 -9.85 5.79
N LEU A 51 9.77 -10.65 4.81
CA LEU A 51 8.44 -10.60 4.24
C LEU A 51 7.36 -11.02 5.25
N GLU A 52 7.69 -11.87 6.23
CA GLU A 52 6.73 -12.31 7.25
C GLU A 52 6.45 -11.24 8.31
N ARG A 53 7.40 -10.33 8.55
CA ARG A 53 7.35 -9.33 9.64
C ARG A 53 6.15 -8.39 9.59
N HIS A 54 5.57 -8.18 8.41
CA HIS A 54 4.42 -7.31 8.18
C HIS A 54 3.25 -8.06 7.55
N SER A 55 3.22 -9.39 7.70
CA SER A 55 2.13 -10.21 7.18
C SER A 55 0.86 -10.10 8.02
N GLU A 56 0.96 -9.56 9.24
CA GLU A 56 -0.18 -9.27 10.12
C GLU A 56 -0.75 -7.87 9.87
N LEU A 57 -2.09 -7.75 9.84
CA LEU A 57 -2.84 -6.48 9.79
C LEU A 57 -3.34 -6.10 11.18
#